data_AF-A0A821ILE9-F1
#
_entry.id   AF-A0A821ILE9-F1
#
_cell.length_a   1.000
_cell.length_b   1.000
_cell.length_c   1.000
_cell.angle_alpha   90.00
_cell.angle_beta   90.00
_cell.angle_gamma   90.00
#
_symmetry.space_group_name_H-M   'P 1'
#
loop_
_entity.id
_entity.type
_entity.pdbx_description
1 polymer ?
#
loop_
_entity_poly.entity_id
_entity_poly.type
_entity_poly.pdbx_seq_one_letter_code
_entity_poly.pdbx_strand_id
1 'polypeptide(L)'
;FEYISVQVAVSLTWFIRRLAANYLGFDEQSYKDVSQTLSMLLGKGSEMLEFLTNYFLSKVVINLQMWASESDVIKETADLFVTLSMKKDSSLIIIRNDLFWTLANDVITNQMPIQLINEEYKRSLIKGITCSCLNNTSDECRLHFDRSIFQILNQRLQAIVESIHTLIEQIKLNTSNKTHCTNALQTFYTENVLSQISTLINSYCGLIE
;
A
#
# COMPACT_ATOMS: atom_id res chain seq x y z
N PHE A 1 19.81 4.34 -18.46
CA PHE A 1 19.83 4.17 -17.00
C PHE A 1 20.82 3.08 -16.68
N GLU A 2 21.98 3.45 -16.14
CA GLU A 2 22.98 2.50 -15.68
C GLU A 2 22.34 1.50 -14.72
N TYR A 3 22.66 0.21 -14.92
CA TYR A 3 22.15 -0.92 -14.15
C TYR A 3 22.58 -0.79 -12.68
N ILE A 4 21.79 -0.09 -11.86
CA ILE A 4 21.90 -0.20 -10.42
C ILE A 4 21.63 -1.67 -10.08
N SER A 5 22.57 -2.32 -9.40
CA SER A 5 22.38 -3.69 -8.95
C SER A 5 21.17 -3.77 -8.00
N VAL A 6 20.33 -4.79 -8.16
CA VAL A 6 19.22 -5.12 -7.24
C VAL A 6 19.72 -5.12 -5.79
N GLN A 7 20.91 -5.68 -5.55
CA GLN A 7 21.51 -5.73 -4.22
C GLN A 7 21.78 -4.35 -3.62
N VAL A 8 22.16 -3.38 -4.45
CA VAL A 8 22.38 -1.99 -4.03
C VAL A 8 21.03 -1.33 -3.70
N ALA A 9 20.00 -1.58 -4.50
CA ALA A 9 18.66 -1.06 -4.24
C ALA A 9 18.08 -1.60 -2.91
N VAL A 10 18.23 -2.91 -2.64
CA VAL A 10 17.85 -3.55 -1.37
C VAL A 10 18.61 -2.90 -0.20
N SER A 11 19.95 -2.88 -0.28
CA SER A 11 20.80 -2.37 0.81
C SER A 11 20.54 -0.89 1.11
N LEU A 12 20.34 -0.08 0.08
CA LEU A 12 20.02 1.34 0.22
C LEU A 12 18.64 1.54 0.86
N THR A 13 17.65 0.79 0.42
CA THR A 13 16.27 0.91 0.95
C THR A 13 16.21 0.43 2.40
N TRP A 14 16.92 -0.65 2.73
CA TRP A 14 17.13 -1.10 4.10
C TRP A 14 17.79 -0.03 4.98
N PHE A 15 18.85 0.62 4.49
CA PHE A 15 19.53 1.68 5.23
C PHE A 15 18.60 2.87 5.47
N ILE A 16 17.89 3.33 4.44
CA ILE A 16 16.92 4.42 4.53
C ILE A 16 15.84 4.07 5.56
N ARG A 17 15.33 2.84 5.55
CA ARG A 17 14.35 2.37 6.53
C ARG A 17 14.90 2.40 7.95
N ARG A 18 16.13 1.97 8.18
CA ARG A 18 16.78 2.05 9.50
C ARG A 18 16.98 3.48 9.96
N LEU A 19 17.35 4.37 9.05
CA LEU A 19 17.45 5.80 9.32
C LEU A 19 16.09 6.39 9.70
N ALA A 20 15.06 6.12 8.89
CA ALA A 20 13.69 6.55 9.13
C ALA A 20 13.14 6.02 10.46
N ALA A 21 13.40 4.76 10.80
CA ALA A 21 12.91 4.13 12.02
C ALA A 21 13.52 4.74 13.29
N ASN A 22 14.83 5.00 13.30
CA ASN A 22 15.55 5.33 14.54
C ASN A 22 15.86 6.82 14.69
N TYR A 23 16.12 7.52 13.59
CA TYR A 23 16.64 8.88 13.62
C TYR A 23 15.64 9.91 13.10
N LEU A 24 14.71 9.55 12.23
CA LEU A 24 13.76 10.52 11.68
C LEU A 24 12.64 10.84 12.68
N GLY A 25 12.52 12.10 13.09
CA GLY A 25 11.48 12.58 14.01
C GLY A 25 11.62 12.01 15.42
N PHE A 26 12.86 11.79 15.89
CA PHE A 26 13.06 11.21 17.22
C PHE A 26 12.61 12.17 18.33
N ASP A 27 12.15 11.61 19.45
CA ASP A 27 11.76 12.38 20.61
C ASP A 27 12.98 12.65 21.50
N GLU A 28 13.36 13.91 21.62
CA GLU A 28 14.49 14.34 22.45
C GLU A 28 14.30 13.93 23.92
N GLN A 29 13.05 13.86 24.40
CA GLN A 29 12.74 13.48 25.79
C GLN A 29 13.04 12.00 26.08
N SER A 30 13.19 11.18 25.04
CA SER A 30 13.50 9.75 25.20
C SER A 30 14.97 9.48 25.49
N TYR A 31 15.82 10.50 25.43
CA TYR A 31 17.27 10.38 25.59
C TYR A 31 17.74 11.28 26.73
N LYS A 32 18.75 10.82 27.47
CA LYS A 32 19.35 11.62 28.56
C LYS A 32 20.10 12.83 28.01
N ASP A 33 20.85 12.62 26.93
CA ASP A 33 21.62 13.64 26.23
C ASP A 33 21.56 13.38 24.72
N VAL A 34 21.28 14.41 23.92
CA VAL A 34 21.33 14.36 22.46
C VAL A 34 22.09 15.56 21.93
N SER A 35 22.88 15.34 20.88
CA SER A 35 23.54 16.43 20.17
C SER A 35 22.51 17.40 19.59
N GLN A 36 22.67 18.69 19.91
CA GLN A 36 21.82 19.77 19.40
C GLN A 36 21.73 19.76 17.87
N THR A 37 22.81 19.43 17.17
CA THR A 37 22.83 19.30 15.70
C THR A 37 21.89 18.19 15.22
N LEU A 38 21.86 17.05 15.91
CA LEU A 38 20.96 15.96 15.55
C LEU A 38 19.51 16.32 15.82
N SER A 39 19.21 16.98 16.95
CA SER A 39 17.88 17.49 17.29
C SER A 39 17.37 18.48 16.23
N MET A 40 18.20 19.46 15.85
CA MET A 40 17.83 20.46 14.86
C MET A 40 17.58 19.89 13.47
N LEU A 41 18.33 18.85 13.07
CA LEU A 41 18.21 18.27 11.74
C LEU A 41 17.14 17.18 11.67
N LEU A 42 17.09 16.27 12.65
CA LEU A 42 16.28 15.05 12.57
C LEU A 42 15.24 14.93 13.68
N GLY A 43 15.21 15.86 14.63
CA GLY A 43 14.21 15.90 15.69
C GLY A 43 12.82 16.27 15.18
N LYS A 44 11.85 16.25 16.10
CA LYS A 44 10.47 16.65 15.81
C LYS A 44 10.40 18.12 15.38
N GLY A 45 9.68 18.39 14.30
CA GLY A 45 9.45 19.75 13.80
C GLY A 45 10.62 20.37 13.03
N SER A 46 11.67 19.61 12.70
CA SER A 46 12.74 20.11 11.83
C SER A 46 12.28 20.23 10.37
N GLU A 47 12.84 21.18 9.62
CA GLU A 47 12.59 21.28 8.16
C GLU A 47 13.09 20.04 7.42
N MET A 48 14.18 19.44 7.91
CA MET A 48 14.78 18.28 7.29
C MET A 48 13.96 16.99 7.56
N LEU A 49 13.14 16.93 8.61
CA LEU A 49 12.14 15.88 8.78
C LEU A 49 11.15 15.87 7.62
N GLU A 50 10.62 17.04 7.25
CA GLU A 50 9.68 17.17 6.13
C GLU A 50 10.34 16.82 4.80
N PHE A 51 11.54 17.37 4.54
CA PHE A 51 12.30 17.08 3.33
C PHE A 51 12.60 15.59 3.18
N LEU A 52 13.16 14.95 4.21
CA LEU A 52 13.54 13.53 4.15
C LEU A 52 12.31 12.62 4.07
N THR A 53 11.22 12.95 4.77
CA THR A 53 9.98 12.16 4.70
C THR A 53 9.42 12.17 3.27
N ASN A 54 9.36 13.35 2.64
CA ASN A 54 8.91 13.47 1.25
C ASN A 54 9.87 12.76 0.28
N TYR A 55 11.18 12.90 0.48
CA TYR A 55 12.18 12.20 -0.33
C TYR A 55 12.04 10.67 -0.22
N PHE A 56 11.84 10.14 0.99
CA PHE A 56 11.65 8.71 1.20
C PHE A 56 10.32 8.22 0.60
N LEU A 57 9.25 9.00 0.65
CA LEU A 57 8.01 8.68 -0.06
C LEU A 57 8.23 8.61 -1.58
N SER A 58 8.92 9.61 -2.17
CA SER A 58 9.27 9.56 -3.59
C SER A 58 10.13 8.34 -3.92
N LYS A 59 11.06 7.96 -3.02
CA LYS A 59 11.89 6.77 -3.18
C LYS A 59 11.05 5.48 -3.17
N VAL A 60 10.03 5.40 -2.31
CA VAL A 60 9.06 4.30 -2.30
C VAL A 60 8.37 4.19 -3.65
N VAL A 61 7.79 5.28 -4.16
CA VAL A 61 7.07 5.28 -5.45
C VAL A 61 7.99 4.86 -6.60
N ILE A 62 9.20 5.42 -6.67
CA ILE A 62 10.19 5.07 -7.71
C ILE A 62 10.55 3.58 -7.62
N ASN A 63 10.77 3.05 -6.41
CA ASN A 63 11.11 1.65 -6.24
C ASN A 63 9.95 0.73 -6.68
N LEU A 64 8.71 1.06 -6.32
CA LEU A 64 7.53 0.31 -6.76
C LEU A 64 7.35 0.35 -8.28
N GLN A 65 7.69 1.46 -8.93
CA GLN A 65 7.59 1.61 -10.38
C GLN A 65 8.67 0.84 -11.14
N MET A 66 9.91 0.91 -10.66
CA MET A 66 11.07 0.36 -11.38
C MET A 66 11.37 -1.10 -11.05
N TRP A 67 11.06 -1.54 -9.83
CA TRP A 67 11.47 -2.83 -9.28
C TRP A 67 10.30 -3.73 -8.92
N ALA A 68 9.11 -3.53 -9.51
CA ALA A 68 7.90 -4.29 -9.20
C ALA A 68 8.07 -5.82 -9.31
N SER A 69 8.98 -6.29 -10.18
CA SER A 69 9.32 -7.70 -10.34
C SER A 69 10.33 -8.24 -9.31
N GLU A 70 11.06 -7.37 -8.61
CA GLU A 70 12.12 -7.75 -7.68
C GLU A 70 11.58 -7.82 -6.25
N SER A 71 11.13 -9.01 -5.84
CA SER A 71 10.49 -9.26 -4.54
C SER A 71 11.29 -8.70 -3.35
N ASP A 72 12.61 -8.82 -3.34
CA ASP A 72 13.44 -8.35 -2.21
C ASP A 72 13.48 -6.82 -2.10
N VAL A 73 13.50 -6.11 -3.23
CA VAL A 73 13.44 -4.64 -3.24
C VAL A 73 12.06 -4.17 -2.79
N ILE A 74 11.01 -4.84 -3.25
CA ILE A 74 9.64 -4.50 -2.92
C ILE A 74 9.33 -4.76 -1.44
N LYS A 75 9.87 -5.84 -0.88
CA LYS A 75 9.81 -6.10 0.57
C LYS A 75 10.36 -4.94 1.37
N GLU A 76 11.61 -4.55 1.14
CA GLU A 76 12.24 -3.45 1.87
C GLU A 76 11.55 -2.10 1.60
N THR A 77 10.98 -1.93 0.40
CA THR A 77 10.22 -0.74 0.03
C THR A 77 8.88 -0.65 0.77
N ALA A 78 8.15 -1.76 0.87
CA ALA A 78 6.92 -1.83 1.65
C ALA A 78 7.19 -1.62 3.14
N ASP A 79 8.25 -2.23 3.68
CA ASP A 79 8.66 -2.04 5.07
C ASP A 79 9.07 -0.58 5.35
N LEU A 80 9.75 0.09 4.40
CA LEU A 80 10.09 1.50 4.50
C LEU A 80 8.81 2.35 4.56
N PHE A 81 7.86 2.11 3.66
CA PHE A 81 6.61 2.85 3.63
C PHE A 81 5.83 2.69 4.94
N VAL A 82 5.66 1.45 5.43
CA VAL A 82 5.01 1.18 6.73
C VAL A 82 5.74 1.89 7.87
N THR A 83 7.08 1.93 7.86
CA THR A 83 7.88 2.64 8.87
C THR A 83 7.56 4.14 8.90
N LEU A 84 7.39 4.77 7.75
CA LEU A 84 7.00 6.18 7.65
C LEU A 84 5.57 6.40 8.12
N SER A 85 4.66 5.51 7.72
CA SER A 85 3.23 5.59 8.04
C SER A 85 2.90 5.38 9.51
N MET A 86 3.67 4.54 10.21
CA MET A 86 3.46 4.24 11.64
C MET A 86 3.88 5.41 12.54
N LYS A 87 4.82 6.25 12.10
CA LYS A 87 5.25 7.42 12.87
C LYS A 87 4.29 8.58 12.65
N LYS A 88 3.69 9.08 13.73
CA LYS A 88 2.71 10.17 13.68
C LYS A 88 3.21 11.38 12.89
N ASP A 89 4.40 11.90 13.22
CA ASP A 89 4.92 13.11 12.58
C ASP A 89 5.17 12.91 11.07
N SER A 90 5.79 11.79 10.70
CA SER A 90 6.01 11.43 9.28
C SER A 90 4.69 11.18 8.54
N SER A 91 3.72 10.54 9.18
CA SER A 91 2.41 10.24 8.59
C SER A 91 1.61 11.48 8.22
N LEU A 92 1.69 12.53 9.05
CA LEU A 92 1.06 13.82 8.80
C LEU A 92 1.70 14.55 7.61
N ILE A 93 3.00 14.36 7.41
CA ILE A 93 3.74 14.92 6.28
C ILE A 93 3.37 14.19 4.98
N ILE A 94 3.43 12.86 4.95
CA ILE A 94 3.17 12.09 3.71
C ILE A 94 1.74 12.27 3.18
N ILE A 95 0.74 12.45 4.05
CA ILE A 95 -0.66 12.67 3.61
C ILE A 95 -0.84 13.98 2.86
N ARG A 96 -0.03 14.99 3.18
CA ARG A 96 -0.08 16.29 2.49
C ARG A 96 0.54 16.23 1.10
N ASN A 97 1.23 15.14 0.77
CA ASN A 97 1.89 14.96 -0.50
C ASN A 97 0.98 14.21 -1.49
N ASP A 98 0.75 14.79 -2.67
CA ASP A 98 -0.10 14.18 -3.71
C ASP A 98 0.41 12.82 -4.20
N LEU A 99 1.73 12.56 -4.07
CA LEU A 99 2.32 11.26 -4.40
C LEU A 99 1.74 10.15 -3.53
N PHE A 100 1.38 10.43 -2.27
CA PHE A 100 0.76 9.45 -1.38
C PHE A 100 -0.61 9.02 -1.92
N TRP A 101 -1.44 9.97 -2.33
CA TRP A 101 -2.78 9.67 -2.84
C TRP A 101 -2.74 8.99 -4.21
N THR A 102 -1.77 9.36 -5.05
CA THR A 102 -1.51 8.67 -6.30
C THR A 102 -1.13 7.20 -6.04
N LEU A 103 -0.15 6.98 -5.16
CA LEU A 103 0.24 5.63 -4.74
C LEU A 103 -0.94 4.83 -4.16
N ALA A 104 -1.74 5.45 -3.31
CA ALA A 104 -2.88 4.79 -2.69
C ALA A 104 -3.91 4.35 -3.74
N ASN A 105 -4.22 5.21 -4.70
CA ASN A 105 -5.09 4.86 -5.82
C ASN A 105 -4.51 3.72 -6.66
N ASP A 106 -3.21 3.76 -6.99
CA ASP A 106 -2.55 2.71 -7.79
C ASP A 106 -2.58 1.35 -7.08
N VAL A 107 -2.38 1.32 -5.76
CA VAL A 107 -2.43 0.10 -4.94
C VAL A 107 -3.85 -0.46 -4.86
N ILE A 108 -4.84 0.39 -4.62
CA ILE A 108 -6.23 -0.05 -4.41
C ILE A 108 -6.90 -0.45 -5.73
N THR A 109 -6.60 0.25 -6.81
CA THR A 109 -7.05 -0.12 -8.16
C THR A 109 -6.24 -1.27 -8.75
N ASN A 110 -5.14 -1.66 -8.09
CA ASN A 110 -4.22 -2.71 -8.53
C ASN A 110 -3.81 -2.45 -9.99
N GLN A 111 -3.28 -1.27 -10.29
CA GLN A 111 -2.79 -0.89 -11.62
C GLN A 111 -1.36 -1.37 -11.88
N MET A 112 -0.92 -1.43 -13.14
CA MET A 112 0.48 -1.67 -13.44
C MET A 112 1.35 -0.51 -12.91
N PRO A 113 2.52 -0.76 -12.30
CA PRO A 113 3.17 -2.06 -12.15
C PRO A 113 2.85 -2.79 -10.84
N ILE A 114 1.99 -2.23 -9.97
CA ILE A 114 1.58 -2.83 -8.70
C ILE A 114 0.99 -4.23 -8.88
N GLN A 115 0.34 -4.53 -10.01
CA GLN A 115 -0.17 -5.87 -10.31
C GLN A 115 0.89 -6.98 -10.18
N LEU A 116 2.15 -6.67 -10.52
CA LEU A 116 3.27 -7.63 -10.50
C LEU A 116 3.78 -7.95 -9.09
N ILE A 117 3.40 -7.11 -8.11
CA ILE A 117 3.86 -7.25 -6.73
C ILE A 117 3.14 -8.41 -6.04
N ASN A 118 3.86 -9.15 -5.20
CA ASN A 118 3.28 -10.18 -4.36
C ASN A 118 2.20 -9.61 -3.42
N GLU A 119 1.12 -10.36 -3.23
CA GLU A 119 -0.03 -9.94 -2.43
C GLU A 119 0.35 -9.58 -0.98
N GLU A 120 1.35 -10.24 -0.39
CA GLU A 120 1.88 -9.91 0.94
C GLU A 120 2.35 -8.46 1.06
N TYR A 121 3.06 -7.96 0.05
CA TYR A 121 3.57 -6.60 0.06
C TYR A 121 2.49 -5.59 -0.32
N LYS A 122 1.51 -5.97 -1.14
CA LYS A 122 0.30 -5.15 -1.36
C LYS A 122 -0.47 -4.94 -0.06
N ARG A 123 -0.64 -6.00 0.75
CA ARG A 123 -1.25 -5.88 2.10
C ARG A 123 -0.47 -4.91 2.97
N SER A 124 0.86 -5.02 2.95
CA SER A 124 1.73 -4.12 3.71
C SER A 124 1.61 -2.65 3.26
N LEU A 125 1.48 -2.39 1.95
CA LEU A 125 1.23 -1.05 1.41
C LEU A 125 -0.14 -0.52 1.85
N ILE A 126 -1.19 -1.34 1.79
CA ILE A 126 -2.54 -0.96 2.25
C ILE A 126 -2.57 -0.66 3.75
N LYS A 127 -1.84 -1.45 4.54
CA LYS A 127 -1.61 -1.18 5.95
C LYS A 127 -0.96 0.18 6.16
N GLY A 128 0.12 0.47 5.45
CA GLY A 128 0.79 1.78 5.52
C GLY A 128 -0.16 2.93 5.18
N ILE A 129 -0.98 2.80 4.12
CA ILE A 129 -1.97 3.80 3.75
C ILE A 129 -2.98 4.01 4.89
N THR A 130 -3.53 2.93 5.42
CA THR A 130 -4.52 2.96 6.52
C THR A 130 -3.94 3.59 7.78
N CYS A 131 -2.75 3.17 8.22
CA CYS A 131 -2.05 3.73 9.38
C CYS A 131 -1.80 5.24 9.22
N SER A 132 -1.42 5.67 8.00
CA SER A 132 -1.21 7.08 7.72
C SER A 132 -2.50 7.86 7.96
N CYS A 133 -3.61 7.40 7.38
CA CYS A 133 -4.90 8.07 7.49
C CYS A 133 -5.44 8.04 8.93
N LEU A 134 -5.25 6.96 9.69
CA LEU A 134 -5.67 6.86 11.09
C LEU A 134 -4.90 7.82 12.00
N ASN A 135 -3.61 8.05 11.72
CA ASN A 135 -2.80 8.99 12.47
C ASN A 135 -3.22 10.46 12.23
N ASN A 136 -3.96 10.73 11.15
CA ASN A 136 -4.52 12.03 10.86
C ASN A 136 -5.99 12.11 11.29
N THR A 137 -6.25 12.89 12.36
CA THR A 137 -7.60 13.02 12.92
C THR A 137 -8.46 14.06 12.21
N SER A 138 -8.04 14.61 11.07
CA SER A 138 -8.85 15.61 10.36
C SER A 138 -10.03 14.98 9.62
N ASP A 139 -11.21 15.58 9.76
CA ASP A 139 -12.42 15.09 9.09
C ASP A 139 -12.29 15.14 7.56
N GLU A 140 -11.54 16.11 7.02
CA GLU A 140 -11.23 16.19 5.58
C GLU A 140 -10.43 14.98 5.10
N CYS A 141 -9.41 14.54 5.85
CA CYS A 141 -8.61 13.37 5.49
C CYS A 141 -9.44 12.09 5.57
N ARG A 142 -10.33 11.97 6.56
CA ARG A 142 -11.24 10.83 6.69
C ARG A 142 -12.21 10.77 5.51
N LEU A 143 -12.83 11.89 5.16
CA LEU A 143 -13.71 11.99 3.99
C LEU A 143 -12.97 11.67 2.68
N HIS A 144 -11.72 12.13 2.54
CA HIS A 144 -10.90 11.84 1.36
C HIS A 144 -10.51 10.37 1.29
N PHE A 145 -10.17 9.75 2.42
CA PHE A 145 -9.90 8.31 2.52
C PHE A 145 -11.15 7.48 2.19
N ASP A 146 -12.30 7.84 2.76
CA ASP A 146 -13.56 7.14 2.52
C ASP A 146 -13.94 7.16 1.04
N ARG A 147 -13.84 8.32 0.38
CA ARG A 147 -14.15 8.46 -1.05
C ARG A 147 -13.11 7.80 -1.96
N SER A 148 -11.83 7.96 -1.66
CA SER A 148 -10.76 7.53 -2.58
C SER A 148 -10.43 6.06 -2.44
N ILE A 149 -10.57 5.48 -1.24
CA ILE A 149 -10.09 4.12 -0.96
C ILE A 149 -11.24 3.20 -0.60
N PHE A 150 -12.01 3.56 0.42
CA PHE A 150 -13.06 2.68 0.94
C PHE A 150 -14.19 2.48 -0.08
N GLN A 151 -14.58 3.52 -0.79
CA GLN A 151 -15.58 3.44 -1.84
C GLN A 151 -15.12 2.55 -3.01
N ILE A 152 -13.86 2.64 -3.44
CA ILE A 152 -13.33 1.79 -4.52
C ILE A 152 -13.33 0.32 -4.10
N LEU A 153 -12.92 0.02 -2.87
CA LEU A 153 -12.95 -1.35 -2.34
C LEU A 153 -14.39 -1.89 -2.23
N ASN A 154 -15.35 -1.07 -1.82
CA ASN A 154 -16.76 -1.46 -1.78
C ASN A 154 -17.33 -1.71 -3.18
N GLN A 155 -16.98 -0.88 -4.17
CA GLN A 155 -17.38 -1.10 -5.57
C GLN A 155 -16.82 -2.41 -6.12
N ARG A 156 -15.55 -2.72 -5.84
CA ARG A 156 -14.94 -4.01 -6.22
C ARG A 156 -15.66 -5.19 -5.56
N LEU A 157 -16.05 -5.06 -4.29
CA LEU A 157 -16.83 -6.08 -3.59
C LEU A 157 -18.21 -6.27 -4.22
N GLN A 158 -18.91 -5.18 -4.54
CA GLN A 158 -20.20 -5.24 -5.22
C GLN A 158 -20.09 -5.91 -6.59
N ALA A 159 -19.09 -5.55 -7.40
CA ALA A 159 -18.86 -6.16 -8.71
C ALA A 159 -18.61 -7.68 -8.62
N ILE A 160 -17.89 -8.14 -7.60
CA ILE A 160 -17.69 -9.57 -7.34
C ILE A 160 -19.00 -10.24 -6.92
N VAL A 161 -19.78 -9.63 -6.02
CA VAL A 161 -21.08 -10.16 -5.59
C VAL A 161 -22.04 -10.28 -6.78
N GLU A 162 -22.09 -9.29 -7.66
CA GLU A 162 -22.89 -9.31 -8.89
C GLU A 162 -22.40 -10.40 -9.86
N SER A 163 -21.08 -10.55 -10.01
CA SER A 163 -20.49 -11.62 -10.83
C SER A 163 -20.85 -13.02 -10.30
N ILE A 164 -20.83 -13.21 -8.98
CA ILE A 164 -21.27 -14.46 -8.34
C ILE A 164 -22.77 -14.68 -8.54
N HIS A 165 -23.59 -13.63 -8.38
CA HIS A 165 -25.04 -13.73 -8.55
C HIS A 165 -25.42 -14.11 -9.99
N THR A 166 -24.80 -13.48 -10.99
CA THR A 166 -25.02 -13.81 -12.40
C THR A 166 -24.59 -15.24 -12.72
N LEU A 167 -23.48 -15.72 -12.15
CA LEU A 167 -23.04 -17.12 -12.29
C LEU A 167 -24.03 -18.10 -11.65
N ILE A 168 -24.60 -17.79 -10.48
CA ILE A 168 -25.64 -18.61 -9.84
C ILE A 168 -26.89 -18.69 -10.72
N GLU A 169 -27.36 -17.58 -11.29
CA GLU A 169 -28.52 -17.56 -12.17
C GLU A 169 -28.26 -18.32 -13.49
N GLN A 170 -27.06 -18.20 -14.06
CA GLN A 170 -26.64 -19.00 -15.22
C GLN A 170 -26.61 -20.51 -14.90
N ILE A 171 -26.14 -20.90 -13.72
CA ILE A 171 -26.15 -22.30 -13.28
C ILE A 171 -27.60 -22.80 -13.14
N LYS A 172 -28.49 -22.03 -12.50
CA LYS A 172 -29.92 -22.39 -12.35
C LYS A 172 -30.59 -22.63 -13.71
N LEU A 173 -30.38 -21.71 -14.66
CA LEU A 173 -30.91 -21.81 -16.03
C LEU A 173 -30.31 -22.97 -16.83
N ASN A 174 -29.07 -23.37 -16.53
CA ASN A 174 -28.43 -24.51 -17.20
C ASN A 174 -28.74 -25.86 -16.52
N THR A 175 -29.10 -25.91 -15.24
CA THR A 175 -29.55 -27.15 -14.59
C THR A 175 -30.92 -27.65 -15.08
N SER A 176 -31.76 -26.77 -15.64
CA SER A 176 -33.00 -27.18 -16.32
C SER A 176 -32.74 -27.80 -17.70
N ASN A 177 -31.61 -27.46 -18.34
CA ASN A 177 -31.14 -28.02 -19.61
C ASN A 177 -29.87 -28.85 -19.36
N LYS A 178 -30.03 -30.12 -18.99
CA LYS A 178 -29.05 -31.14 -18.53
C LYS A 178 -27.62 -31.23 -19.14
N THR A 179 -27.15 -30.33 -20.01
CA THR A 179 -25.92 -30.48 -20.81
C THR A 179 -24.83 -29.40 -20.65
N HIS A 180 -24.95 -28.37 -19.80
CA HIS A 180 -23.94 -27.27 -19.78
C HIS A 180 -23.35 -26.79 -18.44
N CYS A 181 -23.50 -27.53 -17.33
CA CYS A 181 -22.90 -27.14 -16.04
C CYS A 181 -21.36 -26.97 -16.07
N THR A 182 -20.66 -27.67 -16.97
CA THR A 182 -19.21 -27.58 -17.11
C THR A 182 -18.74 -26.21 -17.59
N ASN A 183 -19.45 -25.56 -18.52
CA ASN A 183 -19.04 -24.26 -19.03
C ASN A 183 -19.20 -23.15 -17.99
N ALA A 184 -20.32 -23.14 -17.24
CA ALA A 184 -20.55 -22.14 -16.18
C ALA A 184 -19.58 -22.29 -15.00
N LEU A 185 -19.26 -23.53 -14.62
CA LEU A 185 -18.19 -23.80 -13.64
C LEU A 185 -16.83 -23.39 -14.20
N GLN A 186 -16.54 -23.64 -15.47
CA GLN A 186 -15.28 -23.25 -16.09
C GLN A 186 -15.13 -21.72 -16.18
N THR A 187 -16.21 -20.93 -16.34
CA THR A 187 -16.17 -19.46 -16.24
C THR A 187 -16.04 -18.94 -14.80
N PHE A 188 -16.42 -19.72 -13.78
CA PHE A 188 -16.19 -19.39 -12.37
C PHE A 188 -14.76 -19.76 -11.94
N TYR A 189 -14.27 -20.91 -12.41
CA TYR A 189 -12.91 -21.40 -12.20
C TYR A 189 -11.88 -20.79 -13.14
N THR A 190 -12.29 -20.01 -14.15
CA THR A 190 -11.33 -19.18 -14.87
C THR A 190 -10.69 -18.23 -13.87
N GLU A 191 -9.37 -18.08 -13.99
CA GLU A 191 -8.51 -17.41 -13.02
C GLU A 191 -8.96 -15.99 -12.64
N ASN A 192 -9.88 -15.38 -13.37
CA ASN A 192 -10.30 -14.00 -13.19
C ASN A 192 -11.13 -13.77 -11.91
N VAL A 193 -12.17 -14.57 -11.62
CA VAL A 193 -13.06 -14.31 -10.46
C VAL A 193 -12.38 -14.70 -9.15
N LEU A 194 -11.72 -15.86 -9.10
CA LEU A 194 -10.95 -16.30 -7.93
C LEU A 194 -9.77 -15.37 -7.63
N SER A 195 -9.05 -14.89 -8.66
CA SER A 195 -7.98 -13.89 -8.49
C SER A 195 -8.52 -12.55 -7.98
N GLN A 196 -9.68 -12.08 -8.49
CA GLN A 196 -10.34 -10.87 -8.02
C GLN A 196 -10.81 -10.98 -6.56
N ILE A 197 -11.35 -12.14 -6.16
CA ILE A 197 -11.72 -12.43 -4.77
C ILE A 197 -10.48 -12.44 -3.88
N SER A 198 -9.41 -13.13 -4.28
CA SER A 198 -8.15 -13.20 -3.53
C SER A 198 -7.55 -11.81 -3.32
N THR A 199 -7.41 -11.01 -4.39
CA THR A 199 -6.92 -9.63 -4.30
C THR A 199 -7.81 -8.74 -3.43
N LEU A 200 -9.13 -8.90 -3.50
CA LEU A 200 -10.04 -8.13 -2.66
C LEU A 200 -9.94 -8.51 -1.18
N ILE A 201 -9.93 -9.80 -0.84
CA ILE A 201 -9.76 -10.29 0.53
C ILE A 201 -8.44 -9.77 1.09
N ASN A 202 -7.35 -9.89 0.33
CA ASN A 202 -6.06 -9.34 0.73
C ASN A 202 -6.14 -7.83 0.99
N SER A 203 -6.83 -7.09 0.13
CA SER A 203 -6.99 -5.64 0.30
C SER A 203 -7.72 -5.30 1.60
N TYR A 204 -8.80 -6.01 1.94
CA TYR A 204 -9.51 -5.81 3.21
C TYR A 204 -8.71 -6.29 4.43
N CYS A 205 -7.97 -7.39 4.33
CA CYS A 205 -7.09 -7.84 5.42
C CYS A 205 -6.05 -6.77 5.78
N GLY A 206 -5.47 -6.10 4.77
CA GLY A 206 -4.55 -4.98 4.99
C GLY A 206 -5.16 -3.75 5.67
N LEU A 207 -6.50 -3.60 5.69
CA LEU A 207 -7.18 -2.54 6.44
C LEU A 207 -7.35 -2.87 7.93
N ILE A 208 -7.37 -4.16 8.29
CA ILE A 208 -7.74 -4.64 9.63
C ILE A 208 -6.50 -4.89 10.51
N GLU A 209 -5.34 -5.21 9.92
CA GLU A 209 -4.07 -5.55 10.60
C GLU A 209 -3.14 -4.37 10.89
#